data_AF-A0A9P4N5K4-F1
#
_entry.id   AF-A0A9P4N5K4-F1
#
_cell.length_a   1.000
_cell.length_b   1.000
_cell.length_c   1.000
_cell.angle_alpha   90.00
_cell.angle_beta   90.00
_cell.angle_gamma   90.00
#
_symmetry.space_group_name_H-M   'P 1'
#
loop_
_entity.id
_entity.type
_entity.pdbx_description
1 polymer ?
#
loop_
_entity_poly.entity_id
_entity_poly.type
_entity_poly.pdbx_seq_one_letter_code
_entity_poly.pdbx_strand_id
1 'polypeptide(L)'
;GCLTDNVFARTLSSKSSSTDTNTHTTCASFCTGYLYFGVEYGRECYCGDALANNPSTVPDSDCDVPCSGNASLICGAGNRLNVWKSDTITTPPSTPSITGYTYEGCYTDSVVNRTLTSGFYYDSAMTNAMCKDLCDGATLFGTEYGSECYCGEALGNSTQQVAESQCSFVCSGSDTEYCGAGERLTLW
;
A
#
# COMPACT_ATOMS: atom_id res chain seq x y z
N GLY A 1 -19.41 -2.29 -6.28
CA GLY A 1 -20.08 -2.61 -7.55
C GLY A 1 -19.11 -3.33 -8.48
N CYS A 2 -19.56 -3.76 -9.66
CA CYS A 2 -18.69 -4.39 -10.67
C CYS A 2 -17.96 -3.35 -11.55
N LEU A 3 -16.63 -3.44 -11.60
CA LEU A 3 -15.74 -2.55 -12.37
C LEU A 3 -14.93 -3.35 -13.40
N THR A 4 -14.56 -2.70 -14.52
CA THR A 4 -13.56 -3.27 -15.44
C THR A 4 -12.18 -3.34 -14.79
N ASP A 5 -11.43 -4.42 -15.03
CA ASP A 5 -10.01 -4.51 -14.65
C ASP A 5 -9.11 -4.84 -15.86
N ASN A 6 -7.80 -4.70 -15.70
CA ASN A 6 -6.81 -5.06 -16.72
C ASN A 6 -5.61 -5.74 -16.08
N VAL A 7 -5.29 -6.96 -16.49
CA VAL A 7 -4.17 -7.74 -15.96
C VAL A 7 -2.80 -7.06 -16.06
N PHE A 8 -2.63 -6.15 -17.02
CA PHE A 8 -1.40 -5.35 -17.21
C PHE A 8 -1.45 -3.97 -16.54
N ALA A 9 -2.62 -3.54 -16.08
CA ALA A 9 -2.87 -2.22 -15.51
C ALA A 9 -4.01 -2.31 -14.48
N ARG A 10 -3.71 -2.94 -13.34
CA ARG A 10 -4.70 -3.28 -12.30
C ARG A 10 -5.38 -2.05 -11.72
N THR A 11 -6.66 -2.16 -11.46
CA THR A 11 -7.48 -1.12 -10.81
C THR A 11 -7.08 -0.92 -9.35
N LEU A 12 -6.79 -2.03 -8.66
CA LEU A 12 -6.26 -2.06 -7.29
C LEU A 12 -4.91 -2.79 -7.34
N SER A 13 -3.81 -2.04 -7.15
CA SER A 13 -2.45 -2.54 -7.42
C SER A 13 -1.52 -2.52 -6.20
N SER A 14 -1.99 -2.07 -5.03
CA SER A 14 -1.13 -1.91 -3.85
C SER A 14 -0.75 -3.25 -3.22
N LYS A 15 -1.70 -4.17 -3.09
CA LYS A 15 -1.49 -5.47 -2.45
C LYS A 15 -2.44 -6.50 -3.05
N SER A 16 -1.99 -7.75 -3.23
CA SER A 16 -2.84 -8.81 -3.78
C SER A 16 -2.54 -10.18 -3.19
N SER A 17 -3.53 -11.07 -3.21
CA SER A 17 -3.38 -12.50 -2.87
C SER A 17 -4.33 -13.37 -3.71
N SER A 18 -4.09 -14.68 -3.71
CA SER A 18 -4.94 -15.67 -4.39
C SER A 18 -5.09 -16.92 -3.52
N THR A 19 -6.31 -17.36 -3.25
CA THR A 19 -6.60 -18.50 -2.36
C THR A 19 -7.88 -19.25 -2.75
N ASP A 20 -7.92 -20.56 -2.54
CA ASP A 20 -9.10 -21.40 -2.77
C ASP A 20 -10.19 -21.27 -1.69
N THR A 21 -9.96 -20.39 -0.71
CA THR A 21 -10.92 -20.08 0.35
C THR A 21 -11.36 -18.61 0.34
N ASN A 22 -11.24 -17.93 -0.81
CA ASN A 22 -11.54 -16.51 -0.93
C ASN A 22 -13.05 -16.23 -0.80
N THR A 23 -13.38 -15.15 -0.12
CA THR A 23 -14.72 -14.58 0.09
C THR A 23 -14.58 -13.06 0.20
N HIS A 24 -15.70 -12.33 0.19
CA HIS A 24 -15.67 -10.88 0.44
C HIS A 24 -15.01 -10.55 1.79
N THR A 25 -15.38 -11.27 2.85
CA THR A 25 -14.90 -11.02 4.21
C THR A 25 -13.41 -11.35 4.38
N THR A 26 -12.93 -12.45 3.79
CA THR A 26 -11.51 -12.80 3.84
C THR A 26 -10.66 -11.77 3.09
N CYS A 27 -11.14 -11.29 1.94
CA CYS A 27 -10.45 -10.26 1.17
C CYS A 27 -10.45 -8.91 1.90
N ALA A 28 -11.59 -8.51 2.46
CA ALA A 28 -11.70 -7.31 3.30
C ALA A 28 -10.70 -7.35 4.48
N SER A 29 -10.60 -8.50 5.14
CA SER A 29 -9.67 -8.70 6.27
C SER A 29 -8.21 -8.59 5.81
N PHE A 30 -7.87 -9.17 4.67
CA PHE A 30 -6.54 -9.06 4.05
C PHE A 30 -6.17 -7.61 3.66
N CYS A 31 -7.17 -6.82 3.29
CA CYS A 31 -7.05 -5.42 2.90
C CYS A 31 -7.31 -4.42 4.04
N THR A 32 -7.26 -4.86 5.30
CA THR A 32 -7.29 -3.93 6.45
C THR A 32 -6.22 -2.87 6.27
N GLY A 33 -6.60 -1.59 6.42
CA GLY A 33 -5.72 -0.43 6.21
C GLY A 33 -5.78 0.20 4.81
N TYR A 34 -6.47 -0.43 3.85
CA TYR A 34 -6.69 0.13 2.50
C TYR A 34 -8.09 0.72 2.35
N LEU A 35 -8.21 1.79 1.56
CA LEU A 35 -9.50 2.42 1.28
C LEU A 35 -10.44 1.51 0.47
N TYR A 36 -9.90 0.68 -0.42
CA TYR A 36 -10.64 -0.22 -1.28
C TYR A 36 -10.11 -1.65 -1.18
N PHE A 37 -11.04 -2.59 -1.28
CA PHE A 37 -10.73 -3.97 -1.59
C PHE A 37 -11.60 -4.45 -2.75
N GLY A 38 -11.11 -5.44 -3.49
CA GLY A 38 -11.86 -6.06 -4.56
C GLY A 38 -11.46 -7.51 -4.78
N VAL A 39 -12.39 -8.27 -5.35
CA VAL A 39 -12.21 -9.69 -5.67
C VAL A 39 -12.38 -9.93 -7.16
N GLU A 40 -11.52 -10.79 -7.72
CA GLU A 40 -11.52 -11.17 -9.13
C GLU A 40 -11.43 -12.70 -9.26
N TYR A 41 -11.99 -13.21 -10.36
CA TYR A 41 -11.81 -14.59 -10.82
C TYR A 41 -12.03 -15.66 -9.73
N GLY A 42 -12.98 -15.42 -8.83
CA GLY A 42 -13.37 -16.33 -7.76
C GLY A 42 -12.40 -16.41 -6.57
N ARG A 43 -11.09 -16.32 -6.82
CA ARG A 43 -10.04 -16.65 -5.85
C ARG A 43 -9.07 -15.51 -5.53
N GLU A 44 -9.11 -14.43 -6.31
CA GLU A 44 -8.14 -13.34 -6.20
C GLU A 44 -8.69 -12.21 -5.34
N CYS A 45 -7.79 -11.55 -4.62
CA CYS A 45 -8.08 -10.42 -3.76
C CYS A 45 -7.07 -9.32 -4.04
N TYR A 46 -7.56 -8.09 -4.16
CA TYR A 46 -6.77 -6.89 -4.44
C TYR A 46 -7.14 -5.77 -3.48
N CYS A 47 -6.13 -5.04 -3.01
CA CYS A 47 -6.27 -3.88 -2.15
C CYS A 47 -5.71 -2.65 -2.86
N GLY A 48 -6.29 -1.50 -2.59
CA GLY A 48 -5.76 -0.25 -3.07
C GLY A 48 -6.40 0.95 -2.39
N ASP A 49 -5.69 2.05 -2.44
CA ASP A 49 -6.11 3.31 -1.83
C ASP A 49 -6.78 4.26 -2.81
N ALA A 50 -6.71 3.92 -4.10
CA ALA A 50 -7.41 4.58 -5.18
C ALA A 50 -7.83 3.56 -6.23
N LEU A 51 -8.79 3.94 -7.06
CA LEU A 51 -9.14 3.22 -8.28
C LEU A 51 -8.23 3.71 -9.41
N ALA A 52 -7.15 2.98 -9.68
CA ALA A 52 -6.19 3.30 -10.72
C ALA A 52 -6.71 2.91 -12.12
N ASN A 53 -6.10 3.47 -13.16
CA ASN A 53 -6.35 3.07 -14.56
C ASN A 53 -7.78 3.30 -15.07
N ASN A 54 -8.52 4.24 -14.47
CA ASN A 54 -9.82 4.72 -14.93
C ASN A 54 -10.83 3.59 -15.23
N PRO A 55 -11.16 2.74 -14.24
CA PRO A 55 -12.10 1.65 -14.46
C PRO A 55 -13.49 2.20 -14.78
N SER A 56 -14.22 1.49 -15.63
CA SER A 56 -15.63 1.78 -15.89
C SER A 56 -16.52 0.90 -15.03
N THR A 57 -17.62 1.46 -14.52
CA THR A 57 -18.69 0.65 -13.93
C THR A 57 -19.41 -0.11 -15.03
N VAL A 58 -19.61 -1.40 -14.81
CA VAL A 58 -20.31 -2.32 -15.72
C VAL A 58 -21.50 -2.96 -15.00
N PRO A 59 -22.44 -3.60 -15.70
CA PRO A 59 -23.53 -4.33 -15.06
C PRO A 59 -22.99 -5.34 -14.04
N ASP A 60 -23.67 -5.50 -12.91
CA ASP A 60 -23.24 -6.45 -11.89
C ASP A 60 -23.23 -7.90 -12.41
N SER A 61 -24.00 -8.21 -13.46
CA SER A 61 -24.00 -9.50 -14.16
C SER A 61 -22.71 -9.81 -14.91
N ASP A 62 -21.83 -8.85 -15.15
CA ASP A 62 -20.51 -9.09 -15.75
C ASP A 62 -19.52 -9.66 -14.72
N CYS A 63 -19.78 -9.45 -13.43
CA CYS A 63 -19.10 -10.15 -12.36
C CYS A 63 -19.97 -11.35 -12.00
N ASP A 64 -19.69 -12.54 -12.55
CA ASP A 64 -20.56 -13.72 -12.45
C ASP A 64 -19.85 -14.97 -11.92
N VAL A 65 -18.57 -14.87 -11.56
CA VAL A 65 -17.79 -16.01 -11.06
C VAL A 65 -18.03 -16.20 -9.56
N PRO A 66 -18.44 -17.39 -9.09
CA PRO A 66 -18.60 -17.65 -7.68
C PRO A 66 -17.27 -17.58 -6.90
N CYS A 67 -17.33 -17.14 -5.65
CA CYS A 67 -16.15 -17.13 -4.77
C CYS A 67 -15.68 -18.55 -4.44
N SER A 68 -14.35 -18.76 -4.44
CA SER A 68 -13.74 -20.07 -4.18
C SER A 68 -14.05 -20.62 -2.78
N GLY A 69 -14.16 -19.74 -1.78
CA GLY A 69 -14.51 -20.09 -0.40
C GLY A 69 -16.01 -20.10 -0.09
N ASN A 70 -16.86 -19.57 -0.97
CA ASN A 70 -18.30 -19.59 -0.80
C ASN A 70 -19.02 -19.37 -2.15
N ALA A 71 -19.52 -20.45 -2.75
CA ALA A 71 -20.20 -20.40 -4.05
C ALA A 71 -21.54 -19.63 -4.06
N SER A 72 -22.07 -19.22 -2.90
CA SER A 72 -23.25 -18.35 -2.82
C SER A 72 -22.91 -16.86 -2.98
N LEU A 73 -21.63 -16.51 -2.99
CA LEU A 73 -21.12 -15.16 -3.21
C LEU A 73 -20.49 -15.07 -4.59
N ILE A 74 -20.49 -13.86 -5.15
CA ILE A 74 -19.90 -13.57 -6.46
C ILE A 74 -18.60 -12.80 -6.29
N CYS A 75 -17.53 -13.27 -6.91
CA CYS A 75 -16.16 -12.76 -6.78
C CYS A 75 -15.55 -12.39 -8.14
N GLY A 76 -16.16 -11.40 -8.80
CA GLY A 76 -15.68 -10.85 -10.05
C GLY A 76 -15.93 -11.75 -11.26
N ALA A 77 -15.13 -11.58 -12.29
CA ALA A 77 -14.93 -12.46 -13.43
C ALA A 77 -13.58 -12.10 -14.09
N GLY A 78 -13.25 -12.67 -15.25
CA GLY A 78 -12.03 -12.27 -15.96
C GLY A 78 -12.07 -10.80 -16.38
N ASN A 79 -11.10 -9.99 -15.95
CA ASN A 79 -11.06 -8.53 -16.15
C ASN A 79 -12.30 -7.81 -15.59
N ARG A 80 -12.87 -8.32 -14.50
CA ARG A 80 -14.07 -7.81 -13.84
C ARG A 80 -13.92 -7.92 -12.33
N LEU A 81 -13.86 -6.78 -11.67
CA LEU A 81 -13.56 -6.67 -10.24
C LEU A 81 -14.82 -6.24 -9.49
N ASN A 82 -15.30 -7.06 -8.54
CA ASN A 82 -16.23 -6.54 -7.54
C ASN A 82 -15.43 -5.72 -6.54
N VAL A 83 -15.79 -4.45 -6.35
CA VAL A 83 -15.07 -3.51 -5.47
C VAL A 83 -15.97 -2.94 -4.38
N TRP A 84 -15.41 -2.81 -3.19
CA TRP A 84 -15.98 -2.12 -2.04
C TRP A 84 -15.01 -1.05 -1.53
N LYS A 85 -15.58 -0.02 -0.92
CA LYS A 85 -14.87 1.05 -0.23
C LYS A 85 -15.07 0.89 1.27
N SER A 86 -14.02 1.12 2.06
CA SER A 86 -14.10 1.17 3.51
C SER A 86 -14.90 2.39 3.98
N ASP A 87 -15.75 2.18 4.98
CA ASP A 87 -16.49 3.25 5.67
C ASP A 87 -15.69 3.86 6.84
N THR A 88 -14.64 3.17 7.30
CA THR A 88 -13.81 3.62 8.44
C THR A 88 -12.59 4.42 8.00
N ILE A 89 -12.08 4.15 6.79
CA ILE A 89 -10.98 4.90 6.20
C ILE A 89 -11.58 6.03 5.36
N THR A 90 -11.57 7.26 5.86
CA THR A 90 -12.15 8.40 5.14
C THR A 90 -11.19 9.01 4.12
N THR A 91 -9.90 8.88 4.39
CA THR A 91 -8.80 9.36 3.57
C THR A 91 -7.76 8.26 3.50
N PRO A 92 -7.32 7.86 2.30
CA PRO A 92 -6.26 6.88 2.20
C PRO A 92 -4.99 7.42 2.86
N PRO A 93 -4.09 6.55 3.34
CA PRO A 93 -2.82 7.00 3.83
C PRO A 93 -2.13 7.83 2.75
N SER A 94 -1.55 8.94 3.16
CA SER A 94 -0.84 9.87 2.27
C SER A 94 0.49 10.20 2.92
N THR A 95 1.49 10.52 2.12
CA THR A 95 2.77 10.96 2.65
C THR A 95 2.66 12.44 3.04
N PRO A 96 2.70 12.77 4.34
CA PRO A 96 2.47 14.14 4.78
C PRO A 96 3.60 15.06 4.33
N SER A 97 3.26 16.33 4.12
CA SER A 97 4.27 17.39 4.02
C SER A 97 4.91 17.59 5.40
N ILE A 98 6.21 17.35 5.50
CA ILE A 98 6.97 17.51 6.73
C ILE A 98 7.73 18.85 6.66
N THR A 99 7.51 19.73 7.64
CA THR A 99 8.14 21.06 7.62
C THR A 99 9.65 20.93 7.67
N GLY A 100 10.34 21.58 6.72
CA GLY A 100 11.80 21.57 6.63
C GLY A 100 12.38 20.48 5.72
N TYR A 101 11.54 19.55 5.23
CA TYR A 101 11.97 18.47 4.34
C TYR A 101 11.07 18.39 3.10
N THR A 102 11.64 17.90 2.00
CA THR A 102 10.90 17.72 0.74
C THR A 102 10.58 16.24 0.60
N TYR A 103 9.31 15.90 0.37
CA TYR A 103 8.98 14.51 0.09
C TYR A 103 9.61 14.07 -1.25
N GLU A 104 10.53 13.10 -1.19
CA GLU A 104 11.29 12.63 -2.35
C GLU A 104 10.61 11.44 -3.04
N GLY A 105 9.81 10.65 -2.31
CA GLY A 105 9.04 9.53 -2.84
C GLY A 105 9.32 8.18 -2.18
N CYS A 106 8.92 7.11 -2.85
CA CYS A 106 9.25 5.73 -2.48
C CYS A 106 10.56 5.25 -3.13
N TYR A 107 11.51 4.76 -2.34
CA TYR A 107 12.83 4.31 -2.80
C TYR A 107 13.10 2.84 -2.42
N THR A 108 13.88 2.15 -3.24
CA THR A 108 14.37 0.81 -2.89
C THR A 108 15.34 0.88 -1.72
N ASP A 109 15.23 -0.04 -0.75
CA ASP A 109 16.24 -0.25 0.28
C ASP A 109 16.87 -1.65 0.21
N SER A 110 17.93 -1.89 0.98
CA SER A 110 18.56 -3.21 1.09
C SER A 110 19.19 -3.43 2.45
N VAL A 111 18.89 -4.58 3.07
CA VAL A 111 19.47 -4.95 4.37
C VAL A 111 20.99 -5.09 4.34
N VAL A 112 21.57 -5.40 3.18
CA VAL A 112 23.03 -5.53 2.99
C VAL A 112 23.65 -4.16 2.71
N ASN A 113 22.89 -3.26 2.09
CA ASN A 113 23.42 -2.00 1.58
C ASN A 113 22.39 -0.87 1.70
N ARG A 114 22.20 -0.39 2.93
CA ARG A 114 21.14 0.57 3.30
C ARG A 114 21.23 1.88 2.54
N THR A 115 20.10 2.41 2.13
CA THR A 115 19.95 3.66 1.39
C THR A 115 20.38 4.86 2.22
N LEU A 116 19.98 4.88 3.49
CA LEU A 116 20.40 5.86 4.49
C LEU A 116 21.20 5.14 5.59
N THR A 117 22.39 5.65 5.90
CA THR A 117 23.39 4.94 6.70
C THR A 117 23.82 5.67 7.98
N SER A 118 23.33 6.89 8.21
CA SER A 118 23.75 7.72 9.35
C SER A 118 23.06 7.35 10.66
N GLY A 119 21.83 6.83 10.63
CA GLY A 119 21.08 6.48 11.83
C GLY A 119 19.97 5.47 11.58
N PHE A 120 19.60 4.72 12.62
CA PHE A 120 18.50 3.77 12.64
C PHE A 120 17.79 3.80 13.99
N TYR A 121 16.46 3.84 13.96
CA TYR A 121 15.58 3.79 15.13
C TYR A 121 14.37 2.91 14.85
N TYR A 122 13.80 2.34 15.92
CA TYR A 122 12.57 1.57 15.87
C TYR A 122 11.62 2.08 16.95
N ASP A 123 10.35 2.26 16.59
CA ASP A 123 9.28 2.58 17.55
C ASP A 123 7.97 1.90 17.13
N SER A 124 7.23 1.34 18.11
CA SER A 124 5.95 0.69 17.84
C SER A 124 4.79 1.67 17.62
N ALA A 125 5.04 2.97 17.78
CA ALA A 125 4.15 4.08 17.46
C ALA A 125 4.81 5.05 16.47
N MET A 126 5.62 4.53 15.53
CA MET A 126 6.34 5.34 14.55
C MET A 126 5.38 6.18 13.70
N THR A 127 5.79 7.40 13.42
CA THR A 127 5.16 8.34 12.47
C THR A 127 6.25 9.00 11.66
N ASN A 128 5.94 9.57 10.49
CA ASN A 128 6.95 10.28 9.70
C ASN A 128 7.49 11.52 10.42
N ALA A 129 6.62 12.22 11.15
CA ALA A 129 7.00 13.35 11.99
C ALA A 129 7.92 12.92 13.15
N MET A 130 7.65 11.78 13.79
CA MET A 130 8.54 11.23 14.81
C MET A 130 9.90 10.84 14.21
N CYS A 131 9.93 10.22 13.03
CA CYS A 131 11.19 9.89 12.38
C CYS A 131 12.02 11.14 12.05
N LYS A 132 11.38 12.21 11.55
CA LYS A 132 12.03 13.53 11.36
C LYS A 132 12.67 14.03 12.66
N ASP A 133 11.97 13.92 13.79
CA ASP A 133 12.49 14.39 15.08
C ASP A 133 13.62 13.50 15.63
N LEU A 134 13.58 12.19 15.38
CA LEU A 134 14.67 11.25 15.70
C LEU A 134 15.92 11.49 14.83
N CYS A 135 15.72 11.94 13.60
CA CYS A 135 16.78 12.28 12.65
C CYS A 135 17.15 13.78 12.68
N ASP A 136 16.90 14.49 13.79
CA ASP A 136 17.19 15.92 13.90
C ASP A 136 18.63 16.25 13.45
N GLY A 137 18.73 17.17 12.48
CA GLY A 137 19.99 17.59 11.87
C GLY A 137 20.48 16.76 10.68
N ALA A 138 19.85 15.62 10.35
CA ALA A 138 20.18 14.86 9.14
C ALA A 138 19.60 15.53 7.89
N THR A 139 20.30 15.42 6.76
CA THR A 139 19.80 15.95 5.47
C THR A 139 18.57 15.19 4.95
N LEU A 140 18.51 13.89 5.20
CA LEU A 140 17.45 12.99 4.75
C LEU A 140 16.99 12.11 5.90
N PHE A 141 15.70 11.77 5.89
CA PHE A 141 15.17 10.70 6.72
C PHE A 141 14.17 9.87 5.94
N GLY A 142 13.95 8.64 6.38
CA GLY A 142 12.94 7.80 5.78
C GLY A 142 12.48 6.70 6.70
N THR A 143 11.29 6.21 6.44
CA THR A 143 10.65 5.16 7.23
C THR A 143 10.49 3.89 6.41
N GLU A 144 10.72 2.74 7.05
CA GLU A 144 10.55 1.40 6.48
C GLU A 144 9.67 0.55 7.40
N TYR A 145 9.04 -0.47 6.82
CA TYR A 145 8.37 -1.54 7.57
C TYR A 145 7.31 -1.06 8.60
N GLY A 146 6.75 0.13 8.42
CA GLY A 146 5.75 0.73 9.31
C GLY A 146 6.30 1.25 10.65
N SER A 147 7.46 0.79 11.11
CA SER A 147 7.97 1.05 12.48
C SER A 147 9.45 1.44 12.54
N GLU A 148 10.14 1.40 11.41
CA GLU A 148 11.58 1.67 11.33
C GLU A 148 11.81 3.07 10.77
N CYS A 149 12.83 3.74 11.29
CA CYS A 149 13.25 5.08 10.90
C CYS A 149 14.75 5.08 10.60
N TYR A 150 15.14 5.69 9.49
CA TYR A 150 16.50 5.76 8.99
C TYR A 150 16.88 7.21 8.72
N CYS A 151 18.13 7.57 9.02
CA CYS A 151 18.67 8.92 8.81
C CYS A 151 19.87 8.86 7.88
N GLY A 152 20.08 9.88 7.06
CA GLY A 152 21.23 9.94 6.15
C GLY A 152 21.57 11.35 5.70
N GLU A 153 22.78 11.53 5.20
CA GLU A 153 23.21 12.81 4.58
C GLU A 153 23.08 12.81 3.06
N ALA A 154 22.98 11.64 2.46
CA ALA A 154 22.84 11.45 1.02
C ALA A 154 22.29 10.04 0.74
N LEU A 155 21.72 9.86 -0.45
CA LEU A 155 21.31 8.56 -0.92
C LEU A 155 22.52 7.68 -1.27
N GLY A 156 22.56 6.49 -0.69
CA GLY A 156 23.53 5.46 -1.01
C GLY A 156 23.09 4.51 -2.12
N ASN A 157 24.04 3.67 -2.55
CA ASN A 157 23.76 2.31 -3.00
C ASN A 157 22.89 2.11 -4.24
N SER A 158 23.05 2.97 -5.25
CA SER A 158 22.29 2.88 -6.50
C SER A 158 20.78 2.76 -6.28
N THR A 159 20.28 3.29 -5.15
CA THR A 159 18.86 3.30 -4.82
C THR A 159 18.06 3.91 -5.97
N GLN A 160 16.90 3.35 -6.25
CA GLN A 160 16.01 3.81 -7.30
C GLN A 160 14.70 4.25 -6.69
N GLN A 161 14.19 5.38 -7.20
CA GLN A 161 12.81 5.75 -6.96
C GLN A 161 11.90 4.75 -7.68
N VAL A 162 10.88 4.28 -6.98
CA VAL A 162 9.89 3.30 -7.47
C VAL A 162 8.48 3.88 -7.32
N ALA A 163 7.48 3.17 -7.85
CA ALA A 163 6.10 3.59 -7.72
C ALA A 163 5.67 3.68 -6.25
N GLU A 164 4.92 4.73 -5.91
CA GLU A 164 4.42 4.98 -4.55
C GLU A 164 3.66 3.80 -3.96
N SER A 165 2.98 3.02 -4.80
CA SER A 165 2.26 1.82 -4.37
C SER A 165 3.16 0.73 -3.76
N GLN A 166 4.50 0.82 -3.91
CA GLN A 166 5.44 -0.09 -3.28
C GLN A 166 5.75 0.28 -1.82
N CYS A 167 5.53 1.53 -1.40
CA CYS A 167 5.63 1.97 -0.01
C CYS A 167 4.24 1.98 0.62
N SER A 168 3.66 0.80 0.82
CA SER A 168 2.25 0.64 1.17
C SER A 168 1.98 0.21 2.60
N PHE A 169 3.00 0.18 3.47
CA PHE A 169 2.81 -0.09 4.89
C PHE A 169 2.40 1.19 5.59
N VAL A 170 1.33 1.10 6.37
CA VAL A 170 0.86 2.16 7.24
C VAL A 170 1.82 2.31 8.42
N CYS A 171 2.06 3.53 8.87
CA CYS A 171 2.86 3.81 10.06
C CYS A 171 2.24 3.17 11.31
N SER A 172 3.05 2.57 12.18
CA SER A 172 2.55 1.88 13.38
C SER A 172 1.91 2.83 14.40
N GLY A 173 2.25 4.11 14.35
CA GLY A 173 1.64 5.18 15.15
C GLY A 173 0.55 5.98 14.43
N SER A 174 0.24 5.69 13.16
CA SER A 174 -0.72 6.49 12.40
C SER A 174 -1.34 5.74 11.22
N ASP A 175 -2.68 5.68 11.19
CA ASP A 175 -3.44 5.04 10.12
C ASP A 175 -3.61 5.90 8.86
N THR A 176 -3.02 7.11 8.83
CA THR A 176 -3.23 8.09 7.76
C THR A 176 -1.98 8.42 6.95
N GLU A 177 -0.88 7.72 7.19
CA GLU A 177 0.39 7.92 6.47
C GLU A 177 1.11 6.60 6.21
N TYR A 178 1.87 6.57 5.12
CA TYR A 178 2.72 5.43 4.80
C TYR A 178 4.11 5.57 5.43
N CYS A 179 4.65 4.44 5.87
CA CYS A 179 5.98 4.28 6.44
C CYS A 179 6.73 3.13 5.75
N GLY A 180 6.87 3.23 4.42
CA GLY A 180 7.64 2.31 3.61
C GLY A 180 6.93 0.98 3.32
N ALA A 181 7.71 -0.06 3.09
CA ALA A 181 7.34 -1.48 3.08
C ALA A 181 8.61 -2.31 3.24
N GLY A 182 8.57 -3.64 3.08
CA GLY A 182 9.80 -4.45 3.09
C GLY A 182 10.76 -4.05 1.95
N GLU A 183 11.98 -3.64 2.32
CA GLU A 183 13.00 -3.12 1.40
C GLU A 183 12.51 -1.91 0.58
N ARG A 184 11.62 -1.09 1.15
CA ARG A 184 11.06 0.11 0.53
C ARG A 184 10.99 1.25 1.53
N LEU A 185 11.73 2.32 1.25
CA LEU A 185 11.85 3.47 2.11
C LEU A 185 10.95 4.60 1.60
N THR A 186 10.03 5.08 2.45
CA THR A 186 9.36 6.37 2.20
C THR A 186 10.31 7.48 2.65
N LEU A 187 10.71 8.36 1.73
CA LEU A 187 11.85 9.26 1.90
C LEU A 187 11.47 10.75 1.87
N TRP A 188 12.12 11.53 2.74
CA TRP A 188 12.09 12.99 2.83
C TRP A 188 13.50 13.59 2.93
#